data_AF-A0A6A5WGF7-F1
#
_entry.id   AF-A0A6A5WGF7-F1
#
_cell.length_a   1.000
_cell.length_b   1.000
_cell.length_c   1.000
_cell.angle_alpha   90.00
_cell.angle_beta   90.00
_cell.angle_gamma   90.00
#
_symmetry.space_group_name_H-M   'P 1'
#
loop_
_entity.id
_entity.type
_entity.pdbx_description
1 polymer ?
#
loop_
_entity_poly.entity_id
_entity_poly.type
_entity_poly.pdbx_seq_one_letter_code
_entity_poly.pdbx_strand_id
1 'polypeptide(L)'
;MEQLHRFPHLKLILQIILAVFLARVAYHYSPANSNPPRTPDRWNSRTMEEKVWLRRFRERAIEQLKPIPRPEGYTHLEEIADLLDQIYTTLAKMTYIPHTAIERGPHILPATVTEKYNLDPMVVKLMEIIPYVVKAELESSRFLSGGLFADFRKEEDVSASREPFYCNWAFDEDNLKWRMNGHECKYMLPWVTPLTLMSFQGNSHILLYNARYNRLYFANMNHWSKDVVLEGEGLGVWWDETEELLDLQEDTTGFLGVPKHDAPALLKMHLQLLTSLKEFPWENTYGKDGEEMYEALTWMYRDNGWPDKFDENQFQADFIRWRVKLSNKGDPKFLYKEILREEGEDRILAQIGGVWEEELPRIRREVLEGNGVPFPRWTPIGRLQTLIREAEARLLAATDVDEIWRDKWSLHQNKRLLKEAEAHLNEFHEEYEGVCVEQRRLHGDCRVGPERILREFQAIERDLEGIERRTKEEREQLATRSFPVAMLELQTNWLAQRERELKWYTMAYEQSKAAMVKYCERTGANRLPEDNERNRAIEWNKDMRQKIAEQKEDLLEMRLWLSGVPAEAPETRCVVDTAIKEVESGIQSMEDRIRRTEEWYTEQGDPL
;
A
#
# COMPACT_ATOMS: atom_id res chain seq x y z
N MET A 1 -22.53 -31.48 18.84
CA MET A 1 -22.26 -32.29 17.63
C MET A 1 -23.51 -32.92 17.02
N GLU A 2 -24.51 -33.38 17.79
CA GLU A 2 -25.74 -33.97 17.21
C GLU A 2 -26.62 -32.99 16.41
N GLN A 3 -26.58 -31.68 16.70
CA GLN A 3 -27.34 -30.68 15.92
C GLN A 3 -26.74 -30.38 14.53
N LEU A 4 -25.45 -30.67 14.31
CA LEU A 4 -24.78 -30.45 13.03
C LEU A 4 -25.17 -31.47 11.95
N HIS A 5 -25.82 -32.58 12.32
CA HIS A 5 -26.28 -33.59 11.36
C HIS A 5 -27.55 -33.18 10.59
N ARG A 6 -28.28 -32.15 11.03
CA ARG A 6 -29.52 -31.71 10.37
C ARG A 6 -29.31 -30.70 9.23
N PHE A 7 -28.10 -30.18 9.05
CA PHE A 7 -27.80 -29.13 8.08
C PHE A 7 -26.56 -29.49 7.24
N PRO A 8 -26.72 -30.34 6.20
CA PRO A 8 -25.60 -30.82 5.38
C PRO A 8 -24.83 -29.67 4.70
N HIS A 9 -25.51 -28.58 4.35
CA HIS A 9 -24.89 -27.38 3.78
C HIS A 9 -23.98 -26.64 4.77
N LEU A 10 -24.36 -26.56 6.06
CA LEU A 10 -23.54 -25.90 7.08
C LEU A 10 -22.26 -26.70 7.36
N LYS A 11 -22.35 -28.04 7.32
CA LYS A 11 -21.20 -28.93 7.44
C LYS A 11 -20.22 -28.74 6.27
N LEU A 12 -20.73 -28.61 5.05
CA LEU A 12 -19.90 -28.35 3.86
C LEU A 12 -19.20 -26.97 3.95
N ILE A 13 -19.93 -25.93 4.38
CA ILE A 13 -19.35 -24.58 4.58
C ILE A 13 -18.23 -24.61 5.62
N LEU A 14 -18.44 -25.27 6.76
CA LEU A 14 -17.41 -25.41 7.80
C LEU A 14 -16.20 -26.21 7.33
N GLN A 15 -16.40 -27.24 6.48
CA GLN A 15 -15.31 -28.01 5.87
C GLN A 15 -14.51 -27.17 4.87
N ILE A 16 -15.16 -26.31 4.08
CA ILE A 16 -14.49 -25.38 3.16
C ILE A 16 -13.69 -24.33 3.94
N ILE A 17 -14.28 -23.73 4.98
CA ILE A 17 -13.59 -22.76 5.84
C ILE A 17 -12.37 -23.41 6.50
N LEU A 18 -12.51 -24.63 7.02
CA LEU A 18 -11.40 -25.37 7.62
C LEU A 18 -10.33 -25.73 6.58
N ALA A 19 -10.71 -26.14 5.37
CA ALA A 19 -9.77 -26.44 4.29
C ALA A 19 -9.00 -25.19 3.84
N VAL A 20 -9.67 -24.03 3.71
CA VAL A 20 -9.03 -22.76 3.38
C VAL A 20 -8.11 -22.31 4.51
N PHE A 21 -8.53 -22.45 5.76
CA PHE A 21 -7.70 -22.13 6.92
C PHE A 21 -6.46 -23.03 6.99
N LEU A 22 -6.62 -24.35 6.81
CA LEU A 22 -5.51 -25.30 6.79
C LEU A 22 -4.60 -25.11 5.58
N ALA A 23 -5.13 -24.77 4.40
CA ALA A 23 -4.32 -24.43 3.23
C ALA A 23 -3.53 -23.13 3.45
N ARG A 24 -4.11 -22.15 4.14
CA ARG A 24 -3.44 -20.88 4.49
C ARG A 24 -2.36 -21.08 5.56
N VAL A 25 -2.62 -21.93 6.55
CA VAL A 25 -1.61 -22.38 7.53
C VAL A 25 -0.51 -23.16 6.82
N ALA A 26 -0.85 -24.11 5.95
CA ALA A 26 0.12 -24.90 5.18
C ALA A 26 0.92 -24.03 4.18
N TYR A 27 0.33 -22.99 3.60
CA TYR A 27 1.03 -22.03 2.76
C TYR A 27 2.01 -21.17 3.57
N HIS A 28 1.62 -20.75 4.79
CA HIS A 28 2.53 -20.05 5.70
C HIS A 28 3.58 -20.97 6.36
N TYR A 29 3.37 -22.29 6.37
CA TYR A 29 4.30 -23.28 6.93
C TYR A 29 4.98 -24.18 5.89
N SER A 30 4.82 -23.94 4.58
CA SER A 30 5.50 -24.71 3.55
C SER A 30 6.96 -24.26 3.47
N PRO A 31 7.95 -25.14 3.75
CA PRO A 31 9.35 -24.78 3.69
C PRO A 31 9.80 -24.83 2.23
N ALA A 32 9.42 -23.82 1.45
CA ALA A 32 10.05 -23.54 0.16
C ALA A 32 11.41 -22.86 0.40
N ASN A 33 12.34 -23.61 0.99
CA ASN A 33 13.75 -23.26 1.14
C ASN A 33 14.58 -24.28 0.35
N SER A 34 14.80 -24.02 -0.94
CA SER A 34 16.09 -24.36 -1.52
C SER A 34 17.07 -23.27 -1.08
N ASN A 35 17.56 -23.40 0.15
CA ASN A 35 18.68 -22.58 0.61
C ASN A 35 19.87 -22.80 -0.35
N PRO A 36 20.53 -21.75 -0.86
CA PRO A 36 21.86 -21.92 -1.44
C PRO A 36 22.79 -22.58 -0.40
N PRO A 37 23.85 -23.28 -0.84
CA PRO A 37 24.77 -23.96 0.07
C PRO A 37 25.29 -22.97 1.12
N ARG A 38 25.00 -23.25 2.40
CA ARG A 38 25.55 -22.50 3.54
C ARG A 38 27.08 -22.50 3.42
N THR A 39 27.66 -21.32 3.25
CA THR A 39 29.09 -21.11 3.53
C THR A 39 29.36 -21.55 4.98
N PRO A 40 30.48 -22.25 5.27
CA PRO A 40 30.81 -22.62 6.64
C PRO A 40 30.91 -21.37 7.52
N ASP A 41 30.16 -21.37 8.63
CA ASP A 41 30.13 -20.31 9.65
C ASP A 41 31.54 -19.93 10.11
N ARG A 42 32.01 -18.74 9.71
CA ARG A 42 33.29 -18.19 10.16
C ARG A 42 33.29 -17.75 11.64
N TRP A 43 32.11 -17.74 12.28
CA TRP A 43 31.93 -17.32 13.67
C TRP A 43 31.76 -18.48 14.65
N ASN A 44 31.14 -19.59 14.25
CA ASN A 44 31.14 -20.83 15.04
C ASN A 44 32.50 -21.54 15.02
N SER A 45 33.38 -21.18 14.07
CA SER A 45 34.79 -21.56 14.09
C SER A 45 35.63 -20.75 15.08
N ARG A 46 35.07 -19.73 15.75
CA ARG A 46 35.83 -18.98 16.74
C ARG A 46 36.07 -19.82 17.98
N THR A 47 37.33 -19.95 18.36
CA THR A 47 37.69 -20.74 19.52
C THR A 47 37.13 -20.09 20.78
N MET A 48 36.92 -20.90 21.84
CA MET A 48 36.55 -20.36 23.16
C MET A 48 37.55 -19.29 23.62
N GLU A 49 38.80 -19.38 23.19
CA GLU A 49 39.86 -18.39 23.46
C GLU A 49 39.61 -17.04 22.78
N GLU A 50 39.12 -17.02 21.54
CA GLU A 50 38.74 -15.77 20.85
C GLU A 50 37.55 -15.09 21.53
N LYS A 51 36.57 -15.87 22.02
CA LYS A 51 35.43 -15.34 22.79
C LYS A 51 35.89 -14.74 24.13
N VAL A 52 36.79 -15.43 24.85
CA VAL A 52 37.39 -14.93 26.09
C VAL A 52 38.27 -13.70 25.84
N TRP A 53 39.01 -13.68 24.73
CA TRP A 53 39.83 -12.54 24.34
C TRP A 53 38.97 -11.32 24.03
N LEU A 54 37.88 -11.46 23.26
CA LEU A 54 36.92 -10.39 23.00
C LEU A 54 36.30 -9.87 24.29
N ARG A 55 35.93 -10.75 25.23
CA ARG A 55 35.44 -10.33 26.55
C ARG A 55 36.49 -9.50 27.32
N ARG A 56 37.74 -9.97 27.41
CA ARG A 56 38.82 -9.24 28.12
C ARG A 56 39.27 -7.97 27.41
N PHE A 57 39.11 -7.92 26.09
CA PHE A 57 39.35 -6.72 25.30
C PHE A 57 38.24 -5.70 25.58
N ARG A 58 36.97 -6.12 25.59
CA ARG A 58 35.83 -5.31 26.03
C ARG A 58 36.05 -4.78 27.46
N GLU A 59 36.34 -5.65 28.44
CA GLU A 59 36.57 -5.25 29.84
C GLU A 59 37.70 -4.21 29.99
N ARG A 60 38.81 -4.36 29.27
CA ARG A 60 39.91 -3.37 29.29
C ARG A 60 39.59 -2.08 28.55
N ALA A 61 38.84 -2.16 27.46
CA ALA A 61 38.34 -0.97 26.77
C ALA A 61 37.42 -0.19 27.72
N ILE A 62 36.56 -0.89 28.47
CA ILE A 62 35.66 -0.31 29.48
C ILE A 62 36.42 0.39 30.59
N GLU A 63 37.46 -0.23 31.14
CA GLU A 63 38.33 0.38 32.16
C GLU A 63 39.07 1.64 31.67
N GLN A 64 39.25 1.78 30.35
CA GLN A 64 39.92 2.92 29.72
C GLN A 64 38.95 3.98 29.20
N LEU A 65 37.64 3.78 29.31
CA LEU A 65 36.63 4.74 28.87
C LEU A 65 36.75 6.03 29.68
N LYS A 66 37.10 7.14 29.01
CA LYS A 66 36.88 8.47 29.56
C LYS A 66 35.37 8.75 29.51
N PRO A 67 34.76 9.26 30.59
CA PRO A 67 33.35 9.62 30.57
C PRO A 67 33.13 10.67 29.48
N ILE A 68 32.18 10.39 28.58
CA ILE A 68 31.74 11.38 27.60
C ILE A 68 31.07 12.51 28.37
N PRO A 69 31.45 13.78 28.16
CA PRO A 69 30.85 14.89 28.88
C PRO A 69 29.35 14.93 28.61
N ARG A 70 28.57 14.90 29.69
CA ARG A 70 27.11 15.05 29.62
C ARG A 70 26.79 16.53 29.37
N PRO A 71 25.77 16.85 28.56
CA PRO A 71 25.29 18.21 28.45
C PRO A 71 24.90 18.74 29.84
N GLU A 72 25.35 19.95 30.18
CA GLU A 72 24.90 20.63 31.40
C GLU A 72 23.62 21.43 31.10
N GLY A 73 22.59 21.26 31.94
CA GLY A 73 21.31 21.96 31.79
C GLY A 73 20.38 21.38 30.73
N TYR A 74 19.36 22.15 30.33
CA TYR A 74 18.29 21.72 29.42
C TYR A 74 18.27 22.46 28.07
N THR A 75 19.22 23.37 27.83
CA THR A 75 19.26 24.20 26.61
C THR A 75 19.35 23.38 25.32
N HIS A 76 20.05 22.25 25.36
CA HIS A 76 20.11 21.33 24.22
C HIS A 76 18.75 20.66 23.95
N LEU A 77 17.93 20.38 24.97
CA LEU A 77 16.58 19.84 24.78
C LEU A 77 15.64 20.87 24.16
N GLU A 78 15.77 22.14 24.57
CA GLU A 78 15.05 23.27 23.96
C GLU A 78 15.41 23.41 22.47
N GLU A 79 16.70 23.30 22.11
CA GLU A 79 17.12 23.31 20.70
C GLU A 79 16.51 22.14 19.90
N ILE A 80 16.44 20.93 20.48
CA ILE A 80 15.78 19.78 19.85
C ILE A 80 14.27 20.03 19.66
N ALA A 81 13.59 20.55 20.68
CA ALA A 81 12.17 20.87 20.60
C ALA A 81 11.88 21.94 19.54
N ASP A 82 12.69 22.99 19.48
CA ASP A 82 12.59 24.05 18.48
C ASP A 82 12.82 23.53 17.06
N LEU A 83 13.77 22.61 16.87
CA LEU A 83 14.02 21.99 15.56
C LEU A 83 12.90 21.04 15.13
N LEU A 84 12.32 20.28 16.07
CA LEU A 84 11.14 19.45 15.78
C LEU A 84 9.93 20.32 15.42
N ASP A 85 9.72 21.44 16.12
CA ASP A 85 8.63 22.38 15.76
C ASP A 85 8.83 23.00 14.39
N GLN A 86 10.08 23.33 14.02
CA GLN A 86 10.41 23.77 12.68
C GLN A 86 10.14 22.70 11.63
N ILE A 87 10.49 21.44 11.89
CA ILE A 87 10.21 20.31 10.99
C ILE A 87 8.69 20.14 10.84
N TYR A 88 7.93 20.05 11.93
CA TYR A 88 6.46 19.87 11.86
C TYR A 88 5.77 21.06 11.20
N THR A 89 6.21 22.28 11.52
CA THR A 89 5.72 23.50 10.84
C THR A 89 6.05 23.49 9.36
N THR A 90 7.22 22.98 8.96
CA THR A 90 7.60 22.81 7.56
C THR A 90 6.71 21.76 6.88
N LEU A 91 6.46 20.62 7.52
CA LEU A 91 5.52 19.61 7.01
C LEU A 91 4.10 20.17 6.86
N ALA A 92 3.65 21.01 7.80
CA ALA A 92 2.36 21.67 7.70
C ALA A 92 2.31 22.68 6.55
N LYS A 93 3.37 23.48 6.36
CA LYS A 93 3.49 24.37 5.20
C LYS A 93 3.56 23.60 3.88
N MET A 94 4.14 22.40 3.87
CA MET A 94 4.10 21.49 2.72
C MET A 94 2.73 20.83 2.54
N THR A 95 1.73 21.15 3.35
CA THR A 95 0.38 20.55 3.33
C THR A 95 0.36 19.05 3.66
N TYR A 96 1.43 18.52 4.24
CA TYR A 96 1.51 17.11 4.64
C TYR A 96 0.68 16.82 5.90
N ILE A 97 0.64 17.78 6.83
CA ILE A 97 -0.21 17.74 8.03
C ILE A 97 -0.96 19.05 8.19
N PRO A 98 -2.15 19.07 8.83
CA PRO A 98 -2.83 20.33 9.14
C PRO A 98 -2.02 21.17 10.13
N HIS A 99 -2.03 22.49 9.95
CA HIS A 99 -1.44 23.41 10.93
C HIS A 99 -2.09 23.30 12.32
N THR A 100 -3.39 22.97 12.37
CA THR A 100 -4.16 22.77 13.60
C THR A 100 -3.75 21.52 14.37
N ALA A 101 -3.16 20.54 13.69
CA ALA A 101 -2.78 19.28 14.30
C ALA A 101 -1.51 19.41 15.17
N ILE A 102 -0.78 20.53 15.11
CA ILE A 102 0.45 20.73 15.88
C ILE A 102 0.12 21.33 17.25
N GLU A 103 0.30 20.53 18.31
CA GLU A 103 0.18 20.99 19.68
C GLU A 103 1.56 21.21 20.27
N ARG A 104 1.86 22.45 20.65
CA ARG A 104 3.16 22.84 21.20
C ARG A 104 3.16 22.71 22.73
N GLY A 105 4.32 22.37 23.28
CA GLY A 105 4.52 22.27 24.72
C GLY A 105 4.43 23.62 25.45
N PRO A 106 4.55 23.60 26.80
CA PRO A 106 4.78 22.42 27.62
C PRO A 106 3.51 21.56 27.80
N HIS A 107 3.72 20.26 27.95
CA HIS A 107 2.69 19.24 28.13
C HIS A 107 2.80 18.60 29.52
N ILE A 108 1.68 18.08 30.01
CA ILE A 108 1.64 17.29 31.25
C ILE A 108 1.65 15.82 30.87
N LEU A 109 2.67 15.10 31.32
CA LEU A 109 2.78 13.66 31.11
C LEU A 109 2.12 12.90 32.27
N PRO A 110 1.51 11.72 32.03
CA PRO A 110 1.00 10.89 33.09
C PRO A 110 2.15 10.36 33.98
N ALA A 111 2.15 10.73 35.27
CA ALA A 111 3.18 10.32 36.23
C ALA A 111 3.32 8.79 36.33
N THR A 112 2.21 8.07 36.18
CA THR A 112 2.15 6.60 36.15
C THR A 112 3.10 6.01 35.11
N VAL A 113 3.20 6.65 33.94
CA VAL A 113 3.98 6.15 32.81
C VAL A 113 5.47 6.46 32.98
N THR A 114 5.79 7.68 33.44
CA THR A 114 7.19 8.07 33.71
C THR A 114 7.81 7.24 34.82
N GLU A 115 7.03 6.91 35.86
CA GLU A 115 7.46 6.05 36.97
C GLU A 115 7.56 4.58 36.56
N LYS A 116 6.55 4.05 35.84
CA LYS A 116 6.53 2.65 35.35
C LYS A 116 7.78 2.29 34.56
N TYR A 117 8.24 3.19 33.70
CA TYR A 117 9.40 2.97 32.85
C TYR A 117 10.70 3.59 33.39
N ASN A 118 10.65 4.16 34.60
CA ASN A 118 11.78 4.80 35.27
C ASN A 118 12.54 5.78 34.35
N LEU A 119 11.80 6.59 33.56
CA LEU A 119 12.39 7.45 32.54
C LEU A 119 13.35 8.47 33.15
N ASP A 120 14.47 8.73 32.47
CA ASP A 120 15.43 9.73 32.90
C ASP A 120 14.78 11.13 32.91
N PRO A 121 15.02 11.99 33.93
CA PRO A 121 14.44 13.33 33.99
C PRO A 121 14.67 14.18 32.73
N MET A 122 15.77 13.96 32.00
CA MET A 122 15.99 14.65 30.73
C MET A 122 15.05 14.17 29.62
N VAL A 123 14.74 12.87 29.57
CA VAL A 123 13.76 12.31 28.63
C VAL A 123 12.35 12.81 28.98
N VAL A 124 11.98 12.79 30.26
CA VAL A 124 10.71 13.35 30.73
C VAL A 124 10.62 14.82 30.32
N LYS A 125 11.66 15.61 30.59
CA LYS A 125 11.68 17.03 30.23
C LYS A 125 11.54 17.25 28.73
N LEU A 126 12.22 16.46 27.90
CA LEU A 126 12.08 16.55 26.45
C LEU A 126 10.63 16.25 26.02
N MET A 127 10.05 15.15 26.50
CA MET A 127 8.67 14.77 26.20
C MET A 127 7.65 15.83 26.66
N GLU A 128 7.95 16.61 27.69
CA GLU A 128 7.09 17.73 28.08
C GLU A 128 7.15 18.89 27.07
N ILE A 129 8.29 19.16 26.42
CA ILE A 129 8.49 20.40 25.66
C ILE A 129 8.41 20.24 24.14
N ILE A 130 8.62 19.03 23.60
CA ILE A 130 8.53 18.80 22.15
C ILE A 130 7.10 19.01 21.65
N PRO A 131 6.92 19.49 20.41
CA PRO A 131 5.59 19.53 19.80
C PRO A 131 5.09 18.12 19.50
N TYR A 132 3.77 17.94 19.54
CA TYR A 132 3.08 16.73 19.13
C TYR A 132 2.14 16.97 17.96
N VAL A 133 1.83 15.89 17.23
CA VAL A 133 0.85 15.92 16.14
C VAL A 133 -0.38 15.11 16.54
N VAL A 134 -1.54 15.74 16.52
CA VAL A 134 -2.83 15.12 16.83
C VAL A 134 -3.21 14.12 15.73
N LYS A 135 -2.91 12.84 15.97
CA LYS A 135 -3.16 11.74 15.01
C LYS A 135 -4.60 11.67 14.48
N ALA A 136 -5.58 12.13 15.26
CA ALA A 136 -7.00 12.11 14.87
C ALA A 136 -7.35 13.13 13.76
N GLU A 137 -6.50 14.14 13.55
CA GLU A 137 -6.64 15.12 12.47
C GLU A 137 -5.91 14.71 11.18
N LEU A 138 -5.15 13.61 11.21
CA LEU A 138 -4.33 13.18 10.08
C LEU A 138 -5.07 12.17 9.19
N GLU A 139 -4.89 12.29 7.88
CA GLU A 139 -5.26 11.23 6.93
C GLU A 139 -4.31 10.03 7.03
N SER A 140 -3.04 10.28 7.36
CA SER A 140 -1.99 9.28 7.55
C SER A 140 -1.16 9.62 8.78
N SER A 141 -0.97 8.65 9.68
CA SER A 141 -0.12 8.81 10.87
C SER A 141 1.37 8.64 10.58
N ARG A 142 1.76 8.43 9.31
CA ARG A 142 3.15 8.22 8.93
C ARG A 142 3.97 9.50 9.05
N PHE A 143 5.17 9.36 9.59
CA PHE A 143 6.21 10.36 9.63
C PHE A 143 7.21 10.14 8.49
N LEU A 144 8.17 11.05 8.35
CA LEU A 144 9.29 10.95 7.43
C LEU A 144 9.98 9.60 7.52
N SER A 145 10.44 9.11 6.37
CA SER A 145 11.15 7.84 6.29
C SER A 145 10.36 6.66 6.89
N GLY A 146 9.02 6.71 6.84
CA GLY A 146 8.14 5.58 7.12
C GLY A 146 7.91 5.28 8.61
N GLY A 147 8.43 6.09 9.53
CA GLY A 147 8.04 6.04 10.95
C GLY A 147 6.59 6.49 11.16
N LEU A 148 6.13 6.58 12.41
CA LEU A 148 4.85 7.20 12.79
C LEU A 148 5.11 8.39 13.73
N PHE A 149 4.21 9.37 13.73
CA PHE A 149 4.24 10.42 14.75
C PHE A 149 4.07 9.80 16.15
N ALA A 150 4.83 10.29 17.13
CA ALA A 150 4.68 9.92 18.53
C ALA A 150 3.92 11.03 19.29
N ASP A 151 3.07 10.66 20.23
CA ASP A 151 2.36 11.56 21.15
C ASP A 151 2.47 11.02 22.59
N PHE A 152 3.54 11.38 23.29
CA PHE A 152 3.87 10.82 24.62
C PHE A 152 2.97 11.29 25.75
N ARG A 153 1.98 12.15 25.46
CA ARG A 153 0.89 12.43 26.40
C ARG A 153 -0.05 11.23 26.54
N LYS A 154 -0.01 10.31 25.56
CA LYS A 154 -0.77 9.06 25.55
C LYS A 154 0.10 7.93 26.06
N GLU A 155 -0.40 7.21 27.07
CA GLU A 155 0.29 6.05 27.66
C GLU A 155 0.64 4.97 26.63
N GLU A 156 -0.24 4.76 25.65
CA GLU A 156 -0.04 3.79 24.57
C GLU A 156 1.21 4.11 23.73
N ASP A 157 1.42 5.38 23.39
CA ASP A 157 2.56 5.81 22.59
C ASP A 157 3.85 5.75 23.39
N VAL A 158 3.82 6.07 24.70
CA VAL A 158 5.00 5.87 25.55
C VAL A 158 5.31 4.39 25.67
N SER A 159 4.32 3.54 25.91
CA SER A 159 4.51 2.09 26.00
C SER A 159 5.11 1.55 24.69
N ALA A 160 4.49 1.86 23.54
CA ALA A 160 5.00 1.48 22.22
C ALA A 160 6.40 2.02 21.94
N SER A 161 6.74 3.21 22.43
CA SER A 161 8.07 3.82 22.26
C SER A 161 9.18 3.09 22.99
N ARG A 162 8.82 2.40 24.09
CA ARG A 162 9.77 1.57 24.82
C ARG A 162 9.96 0.20 24.16
N GLU A 163 9.09 -0.12 23.22
CA GLU A 163 9.00 -1.37 22.50
C GLU A 163 9.06 -1.11 20.98
N PRO A 164 10.06 -0.35 20.50
CA PRO A 164 10.11 0.07 19.10
C PRO A 164 10.28 -1.11 18.13
N PHE A 165 10.44 -2.33 18.64
CA PHE A 165 10.78 -3.55 17.90
C PHE A 165 9.80 -4.68 18.23
N TYR A 166 8.54 -4.53 17.84
CA TYR A 166 7.49 -5.55 17.93
C TYR A 166 7.78 -6.74 16.98
N CYS A 167 8.85 -7.49 17.25
CA CYS A 167 9.04 -8.85 16.75
C CYS A 167 8.36 -9.79 17.77
N ASN A 168 8.07 -11.05 17.44
CA ASN A 168 7.34 -12.04 18.28
C ASN A 168 7.98 -12.38 19.66
N TRP A 169 8.11 -11.42 20.55
CA TRP A 169 8.68 -11.55 21.88
C TRP A 169 7.53 -11.53 22.90
N ALA A 170 7.65 -12.30 23.98
CA ALA A 170 6.71 -12.25 25.10
C ALA A 170 7.24 -11.24 26.12
N PHE A 171 6.47 -10.19 26.41
CA PHE A 171 6.84 -9.23 27.45
C PHE A 171 6.54 -9.78 28.84
N ASP A 172 7.52 -9.69 29.73
CA ASP A 172 7.38 -9.94 31.16
C ASP A 172 7.18 -8.59 31.85
N GLU A 173 5.92 -8.18 32.03
CA GLU A 173 5.54 -6.88 32.62
C GLU A 173 6.13 -6.68 34.02
N ASP A 174 6.19 -7.74 34.83
CA ASP A 174 6.65 -7.68 36.21
C ASP A 174 8.15 -7.38 36.32
N ASN A 175 8.93 -7.80 35.31
CA ASN A 175 10.38 -7.67 35.32
C ASN A 175 10.91 -6.66 34.30
N LEU A 176 10.02 -6.06 33.48
CA LEU A 176 10.37 -5.17 32.36
C LEU A 176 11.40 -5.81 31.41
N LYS A 177 11.22 -7.10 31.11
CA LYS A 177 12.12 -7.89 30.25
C LYS A 177 11.37 -8.52 29.09
N TRP A 178 12.02 -8.59 27.95
CA TRP A 178 11.50 -9.31 26.80
C TRP A 178 12.04 -10.73 26.77
N ARG A 179 11.16 -11.71 26.54
CA ARG A 179 11.53 -13.11 26.37
C ARG A 179 11.29 -13.56 24.94
N MET A 180 12.35 -14.02 24.27
CA MET A 180 12.23 -14.75 23.01
C MET A 180 13.01 -16.05 23.12
N ASN A 181 12.33 -17.20 22.96
CA ASN A 181 12.96 -18.52 22.97
C ASN A 181 13.87 -18.79 24.19
N GLY A 182 13.54 -18.24 25.36
CA GLY A 182 14.32 -18.40 26.61
C GLY A 182 15.44 -17.37 26.82
N HIS A 183 15.64 -16.42 25.89
CA HIS A 183 16.55 -15.29 26.06
C HIS A 183 15.82 -14.08 26.62
N GLU A 184 16.39 -13.47 27.66
CA GLU A 184 15.94 -12.20 28.23
C GLU A 184 16.68 -11.03 27.55
N CYS A 185 15.96 -10.06 26.99
CA CYS A 185 16.54 -8.75 26.64
C CYS A 185 16.00 -7.68 27.58
N LYS A 186 16.87 -6.72 27.92
CA LYS A 186 16.51 -5.57 28.74
C LYS A 186 15.66 -4.60 27.91
N TYR A 187 14.94 -3.74 28.60
CA TYR A 187 14.15 -2.66 28.00
C TYR A 187 15.05 -1.56 27.41
N MET A 188 14.51 -0.69 26.56
CA MET A 188 15.22 0.51 26.10
C MET A 188 15.76 1.29 27.30
N LEU A 189 17.01 1.77 27.22
CA LEU A 189 17.62 2.52 28.32
C LEU A 189 16.76 3.72 28.71
N PRO A 190 16.62 4.03 30.02
CA PRO A 190 15.76 5.12 30.48
C PRO A 190 16.05 6.51 29.91
N TRP A 191 17.28 6.74 29.45
CA TRP A 191 17.73 8.01 28.86
C TRP A 191 17.69 8.02 27.32
N VAL A 192 17.22 6.94 26.70
CA VAL A 192 16.99 6.84 25.26
C VAL A 192 15.50 6.87 25.01
N THR A 193 15.05 7.62 24.01
CA THR A 193 13.64 7.68 23.60
C THR A 193 13.55 7.79 22.10
N PRO A 194 12.65 7.07 21.40
CA PRO A 194 12.36 7.44 20.04
C PRO A 194 11.65 8.78 20.01
N LEU A 195 11.87 9.54 18.94
CA LEU A 195 11.09 10.72 18.58
C LEU A 195 9.97 10.37 17.60
N THR A 196 10.01 9.16 17.04
CA THR A 196 9.03 8.62 16.07
C THR A 196 8.74 7.17 16.39
N LEU A 197 7.50 6.71 16.26
CA LEU A 197 7.16 5.31 16.51
C LEU A 197 7.39 4.44 15.28
N MET A 198 7.44 3.13 15.48
CA MET A 198 7.56 2.16 14.39
C MET A 198 6.25 2.05 13.60
N SER A 199 6.34 1.90 12.28
CA SER A 199 5.23 1.50 11.41
C SER A 199 5.38 0.03 11.02
N PHE A 200 4.29 -0.74 11.02
CA PHE A 200 4.27 -2.14 10.55
C PHE A 200 4.31 -2.27 9.03
N GLN A 201 4.34 -1.14 8.29
CA GLN A 201 4.18 -1.13 6.84
C GLN A 201 5.43 -0.54 6.16
N GLY A 202 6.31 -1.43 5.67
CA GLY A 202 7.39 -1.10 4.73
C GLY A 202 8.71 -0.62 5.36
N ASN A 203 9.48 0.16 4.59
CA ASN A 203 10.73 0.84 4.93
C ASN A 203 10.56 1.88 6.05
N SER A 204 10.34 1.42 7.29
CA SER A 204 10.23 2.30 8.45
C SER A 204 11.58 2.54 9.11
N HIS A 205 11.91 3.81 9.28
CA HIS A 205 13.03 4.27 10.09
C HIS A 205 12.52 4.85 11.43
N ILE A 206 13.29 4.62 12.49
CA ILE A 206 13.01 5.14 13.84
C ILE A 206 14.12 6.10 14.22
N LEU A 207 13.75 7.34 14.57
CA LEU A 207 14.64 8.34 15.13
C LEU A 207 14.75 8.11 16.64
N LEU A 208 15.89 7.62 17.11
CA LEU A 208 16.16 7.39 18.53
C LEU A 208 17.02 8.54 19.08
N TYR A 209 16.52 9.24 20.09
CA TYR A 209 17.24 10.28 20.81
C TYR A 209 17.84 9.76 22.10
N ASN A 210 19.09 10.12 22.36
CA ASN A 210 19.80 9.81 23.58
C ASN A 210 20.11 11.10 24.34
N ALA A 211 19.40 11.28 25.45
CA ALA A 211 19.44 12.51 26.23
C ALA A 211 20.78 12.70 26.96
N ARG A 212 21.48 11.62 27.32
CA ARG A 212 22.76 11.72 28.05
C ARG A 212 23.90 12.27 27.21
N TYR A 213 23.86 12.01 25.90
CA TYR A 213 24.94 12.39 24.98
C TYR A 213 24.50 13.36 23.89
N ASN A 214 23.23 13.79 23.90
CA ASN A 214 22.64 14.67 22.88
C ASN A 214 22.84 14.13 21.45
N ARG A 215 22.53 12.85 21.24
CA ARG A 215 22.73 12.14 19.96
C ARG A 215 21.42 11.61 19.40
N LEU A 216 21.34 11.59 18.07
CA LEU A 216 20.28 10.89 17.35
C LEU A 216 20.85 9.70 16.59
N TYR A 217 20.08 8.62 16.58
CA TYR A 217 20.33 7.42 15.79
C TYR A 217 19.16 7.19 14.84
N PHE A 218 19.48 6.75 13.63
CA PHE A 218 18.49 6.49 12.59
C PHE A 218 18.46 4.98 12.30
N ALA A 219 17.53 4.27 12.94
CA ALA A 219 17.47 2.82 12.85
C ALA A 219 16.59 2.37 11.67
N ASN A 220 17.16 1.64 10.70
CA ASN A 220 16.42 1.06 9.57
C ASN A 220 15.88 -0.33 9.92
N MET A 221 14.55 -0.52 9.85
CA MET A 221 13.90 -1.78 10.24
C MET A 221 13.85 -2.86 9.16
N ASN A 222 14.15 -2.56 7.89
CA ASN A 222 13.91 -3.52 6.79
C ASN A 222 15.02 -4.53 6.61
N HIS A 223 16.21 -4.25 7.14
CA HIS A 223 17.35 -5.16 7.10
C HIS A 223 17.29 -6.25 8.18
N TRP A 224 16.19 -6.36 8.93
CA TRP A 224 16.07 -7.32 10.03
C TRP A 224 15.61 -8.72 9.58
N SER A 225 14.99 -8.84 8.40
CA SER A 225 14.35 -10.09 7.97
C SER A 225 15.16 -10.99 7.04
N LYS A 226 16.34 -10.54 6.55
CA LYS A 226 17.11 -11.32 5.56
C LYS A 226 18.51 -11.75 5.98
N ASP A 227 19.11 -11.10 6.97
CA ASP A 227 20.41 -11.51 7.52
C ASP A 227 20.31 -11.87 9.02
N VAL A 228 19.45 -12.85 9.32
CA VAL A 228 19.58 -13.70 10.52
C VAL A 228 20.79 -14.64 10.35
N VAL A 229 21.92 -14.10 9.90
CA VAL A 229 23.25 -14.74 9.88
C VAL A 229 24.12 -14.19 11.02
N LEU A 230 23.62 -13.19 11.75
CA LEU A 230 24.12 -12.81 13.07
C LEU A 230 23.14 -13.31 14.15
N GLU A 231 22.91 -14.62 14.22
CA GLU A 231 22.39 -15.27 15.43
C GLU A 231 23.43 -15.11 16.56
N GLY A 232 23.47 -13.93 17.18
CA GLY A 232 24.33 -13.64 18.32
C GLY A 232 24.47 -12.17 18.67
N GLU A 233 24.38 -11.27 17.69
CA GLU A 233 24.45 -9.82 17.90
C GLU A 233 23.46 -9.18 16.92
N GLY A 234 22.17 -9.23 17.28
CA GLY A 234 21.16 -8.38 16.66
C GLY A 234 21.53 -6.91 16.85
N LEU A 235 20.81 -5.97 16.23
CA LEU A 235 20.96 -4.55 16.57
C LEU A 235 20.87 -4.41 18.10
N GLY A 236 22.02 -4.23 18.74
CA GLY A 236 22.11 -3.84 20.14
C GLY A 236 21.65 -2.40 20.17
N VAL A 237 20.34 -2.17 20.19
CA VAL A 237 19.83 -0.92 20.72
C VAL A 237 20.22 -0.96 22.17
N TRP A 238 21.36 -0.34 22.46
CA TRP A 238 22.17 -0.44 23.66
C TRP A 238 21.34 -0.84 24.86
N TRP A 239 21.41 -2.11 25.25
CA TRP A 239 20.72 -2.62 26.43
C TRP A 239 21.60 -2.45 27.68
N ASP A 240 22.81 -1.93 27.49
CA ASP A 240 23.85 -1.72 28.49
C ASP A 240 24.60 -0.41 28.20
N GLU A 241 24.73 0.45 29.21
CA GLU A 241 25.53 1.70 29.18
C GLU A 241 26.98 1.43 28.76
N THR A 242 27.47 0.24 29.07
CA THR A 242 28.81 -0.22 28.74
C THR A 242 29.01 -0.45 27.24
N GLU A 243 28.03 -1.09 26.59
CA GLU A 243 28.05 -1.32 25.14
C GLU A 243 27.88 0.01 24.39
N GLU A 244 27.03 0.89 24.92
CA GLU A 244 26.81 2.24 24.39
C GLU A 244 28.09 3.06 24.37
N LEU A 245 28.85 3.05 25.48
CA LEU A 245 30.11 3.78 25.57
C LEU A 245 31.20 3.22 24.65
N LEU A 246 31.24 1.89 24.48
CA LEU A 246 32.17 1.24 23.55
C LEU A 246 31.89 1.67 22.11
N ASP A 247 30.62 1.71 21.72
CA ASP A 247 30.25 2.17 20.40
C ASP A 247 30.54 3.65 20.23
N LEU A 248 30.16 4.51 21.18
CA LEU A 248 30.39 5.97 21.08
C LEU A 248 31.86 6.38 20.84
N GLN A 249 32.84 5.50 21.10
CA GLN A 249 34.26 5.73 20.79
C GLN A 249 34.75 5.21 19.43
N GLU A 250 33.99 4.36 18.72
CA GLU A 250 34.30 3.97 17.34
C GLU A 250 33.95 5.13 16.39
N ASP A 251 34.98 5.84 15.94
CA ASP A 251 34.95 7.28 15.67
C ASP A 251 34.32 7.74 14.34
N THR A 252 33.76 6.86 13.50
CA THR A 252 33.12 7.31 12.23
C THR A 252 32.03 6.41 11.69
N THR A 253 32.03 5.13 12.07
CA THR A 253 31.01 4.15 11.74
C THR A 253 30.87 3.31 12.99
N GLY A 254 29.76 3.41 13.72
CA GLY A 254 29.54 2.54 14.87
C GLY A 254 29.60 1.06 14.47
N PHE A 255 29.58 0.18 15.46
CA PHE A 255 29.69 -1.27 15.36
C PHE A 255 28.68 -1.92 14.37
N LEU A 256 27.71 -1.14 13.85
CA LEU A 256 26.63 -1.51 12.93
C LEU A 256 26.52 -0.62 11.68
N GLY A 257 27.48 0.27 11.42
CA GLY A 257 27.46 1.18 10.26
C GLY A 257 26.40 2.29 10.33
N VAL A 258 25.69 2.45 11.46
CA VAL A 258 24.74 3.55 11.67
C VAL A 258 25.54 4.84 11.96
N PRO A 259 25.38 5.89 11.14
CA PRO A 259 26.03 7.16 11.39
C PRO A 259 25.60 7.76 12.74
N LYS A 260 26.57 8.14 13.57
CA LYS A 260 26.33 8.88 14.81
C LYS A 260 26.24 10.35 14.49
N HIS A 261 25.10 10.97 14.77
CA HIS A 261 24.92 12.38 14.51
C HIS A 261 24.68 13.15 15.79
N ASP A 262 25.33 14.31 15.89
CA ASP A 262 24.87 15.37 16.78
C ASP A 262 23.39 15.64 16.50
N ALA A 263 22.57 15.61 17.55
CA ALA A 263 21.12 15.61 17.38
C ALA A 263 20.62 16.89 16.68
N PRO A 264 21.06 18.11 17.07
CA PRO A 264 20.73 19.32 16.32
C PRO A 264 21.20 19.27 14.86
N ALA A 265 22.40 18.78 14.59
CA ALA A 265 22.92 18.67 13.22
C ALA A 265 22.04 17.76 12.33
N LEU A 266 21.57 16.62 12.85
CA LEU A 266 20.71 15.71 12.09
C LEU A 266 19.33 16.32 11.82
N LEU A 267 18.71 16.96 12.81
CA LEU A 267 17.41 17.60 12.63
C LEU A 267 17.50 18.79 11.66
N LYS A 268 18.58 19.59 11.73
CA LYS A 268 18.86 20.66 10.75
C LYS A 268 19.05 20.08 9.34
N MET A 269 19.70 18.92 9.22
CA MET A 269 19.82 18.22 7.95
C MET A 269 18.45 17.80 7.41
N HIS A 270 17.57 17.18 8.22
CA HIS A 270 16.21 16.84 7.77
C HIS A 270 15.41 18.08 7.35
N LEU A 271 15.49 19.16 8.12
CA LEU A 271 14.86 20.43 7.75
C LEU A 271 15.41 20.95 6.40
N GLN A 272 16.71 20.83 6.18
CA GLN A 272 17.33 21.18 4.90
C GLN A 272 16.88 20.25 3.76
N LEU A 273 16.71 18.95 4.02
CA LEU A 273 16.22 17.99 3.03
C LEU A 273 14.79 18.33 2.61
N LEU A 274 13.90 18.64 3.56
CA LEU A 274 12.52 19.07 3.27
C LEU A 274 12.48 20.39 2.49
N THR A 275 13.22 21.40 2.96
CA THR A 275 13.23 22.72 2.30
C THR A 275 13.87 22.68 0.90
N SER A 276 14.86 21.80 0.69
CA SER A 276 15.46 21.56 -0.63
C SER A 276 14.72 20.51 -1.49
N LEU A 277 13.62 19.94 -0.97
CA LEU A 277 12.81 18.89 -1.59
C LEU A 277 13.60 17.61 -1.89
N LYS A 278 14.70 17.35 -1.18
CA LYS A 278 15.51 16.12 -1.29
C LYS A 278 14.90 14.89 -0.61
N GLU A 279 13.93 15.11 0.26
CA GLU A 279 13.14 14.08 0.94
C GLU A 279 11.68 14.53 0.92
N PHE A 280 10.76 13.61 0.63
CA PHE A 280 9.32 13.87 0.73
C PHE A 280 8.68 12.98 1.78
N PRO A 281 7.72 13.51 2.55
CA PRO A 281 7.00 12.67 3.51
C PRO A 281 6.14 11.59 2.84
N TRP A 282 5.83 11.74 1.55
CA TRP A 282 5.08 10.76 0.74
C TRP A 282 5.91 9.62 0.16
N GLU A 283 7.24 9.70 0.18
CA GLU A 283 8.15 8.83 -0.59
C GLU A 283 7.90 7.32 -0.33
N ASN A 284 7.62 6.95 0.92
CA ASN A 284 7.39 5.55 1.32
C ASN A 284 5.96 5.04 1.10
N THR A 285 5.07 5.88 0.59
CA THR A 285 3.65 5.52 0.39
C THR A 285 3.39 4.91 -0.99
N TYR A 286 4.27 5.13 -1.96
CA TYR A 286 3.95 4.92 -3.38
C TYR A 286 4.78 3.84 -4.11
N GLY A 287 5.66 3.12 -3.40
CA GLY A 287 6.31 1.92 -3.95
C GLY A 287 7.22 2.19 -5.16
N LYS A 288 7.26 1.26 -6.12
CA LYS A 288 8.16 1.31 -7.30
C LYS A 288 7.90 2.49 -8.25
N ASP A 289 6.74 3.15 -8.16
CA ASP A 289 6.40 4.35 -8.94
C ASP A 289 6.99 5.64 -8.29
N GLY A 290 7.92 5.50 -7.33
CA GLY A 290 8.41 6.61 -6.50
C GLY A 290 9.23 7.68 -7.23
N GLU A 291 9.97 7.34 -8.30
CA GLU A 291 10.85 8.29 -8.99
C GLU A 291 10.07 9.30 -9.85
N GLU A 292 9.15 8.84 -10.70
CA GLU A 292 8.25 9.71 -11.49
C GLU A 292 7.46 10.66 -10.58
N MET A 293 6.99 10.13 -9.44
CA MET A 293 6.28 10.90 -8.43
C MET A 293 7.17 11.96 -7.78
N TYR A 294 8.40 11.59 -7.43
CA TYR A 294 9.36 12.48 -6.80
C TYR A 294 9.66 13.69 -7.70
N GLU A 295 9.89 13.46 -9.00
CA GLU A 295 10.14 14.54 -9.96
C GLU A 295 8.91 15.44 -10.12
N ALA A 296 7.72 14.85 -10.24
CA ALA A 296 6.46 15.59 -10.37
C ALA A 296 6.18 16.45 -9.12
N LEU A 297 6.31 15.88 -7.91
CA LEU A 297 6.15 16.61 -6.66
C LEU A 297 7.17 17.74 -6.54
N THR A 298 8.45 17.46 -6.82
CA THR A 298 9.52 18.48 -6.79
C THR A 298 9.19 19.65 -7.70
N TRP A 299 8.72 19.36 -8.92
CA TRP A 299 8.30 20.38 -9.86
C TRP A 299 7.09 21.17 -9.33
N MET A 300 6.03 20.49 -8.86
CA MET A 300 4.82 21.14 -8.34
C MET A 300 5.11 22.07 -7.15
N TYR A 301 5.92 21.65 -6.19
CA TYR A 301 6.31 22.51 -5.06
C TYR A 301 7.02 23.78 -5.53
N ARG A 302 7.98 23.64 -6.46
CA ARG A 302 8.74 24.77 -6.98
C ARG A 302 7.86 25.72 -7.80
N ASP A 303 6.99 25.19 -8.64
CA ASP A 303 6.07 25.98 -9.47
C ASP A 303 5.09 26.78 -8.58
N ASN A 304 4.74 26.20 -7.42
CA ASN A 304 3.91 26.83 -6.40
C ASN A 304 4.67 27.72 -5.41
N GLY A 305 5.96 28.01 -5.64
CA GLY A 305 6.72 29.00 -4.88
C GLY A 305 7.42 28.49 -3.61
N TRP A 306 7.56 27.17 -3.44
CA TRP A 306 8.31 26.59 -2.31
C TRP A 306 9.82 26.95 -2.36
N PRO A 307 10.48 27.24 -1.22
CA PRO A 307 9.94 27.30 0.15
C PRO A 307 9.41 28.69 0.58
N ASP A 308 9.64 29.73 -0.22
CA ASP A 308 9.51 31.12 0.24
C ASP A 308 8.10 31.70 0.09
N LYS A 309 7.49 31.55 -1.09
CA LYS A 309 6.20 32.12 -1.46
C LYS A 309 5.19 31.03 -1.82
N PHE A 310 5.17 29.98 -0.99
CA PHE A 310 4.38 28.80 -1.27
C PHE A 310 2.87 29.09 -1.22
N ASP A 311 2.17 28.86 -2.33
CA ASP A 311 0.72 28.92 -2.40
C ASP A 311 0.12 27.52 -2.16
N GLU A 312 -0.27 27.26 -0.91
CA GLU A 312 -0.89 26.01 -0.50
C GLU A 312 -2.15 25.66 -1.31
N ASN A 313 -3.01 26.65 -1.64
CA ASN A 313 -4.27 26.35 -2.33
C ASN A 313 -4.00 25.99 -3.80
N GLN A 314 -3.08 26.70 -4.44
CA GLN A 314 -2.68 26.39 -5.81
C GLN A 314 -1.96 25.04 -5.89
N PHE A 315 -1.06 24.74 -4.93
CA PHE A 315 -0.40 23.44 -4.86
C PHE A 315 -1.40 22.30 -4.71
N GLN A 316 -2.38 22.41 -3.82
CA GLN A 316 -3.41 21.38 -3.64
C GLN A 316 -4.27 21.19 -4.90
N ALA A 317 -4.61 22.28 -5.60
CA ALA A 317 -5.31 22.19 -6.88
C ALA A 317 -4.46 21.46 -7.93
N ASP A 318 -3.18 21.81 -8.09
CA ASP A 318 -2.27 21.14 -9.03
C ASP A 318 -2.03 19.67 -8.64
N PHE A 319 -1.91 19.39 -7.34
CA PHE A 319 -1.77 18.03 -6.82
C PHE A 319 -3.01 17.18 -7.10
N ILE A 320 -4.22 17.74 -6.97
CA ILE A 320 -5.47 17.08 -7.38
C ILE A 320 -5.45 16.75 -8.87
N ARG A 321 -5.09 17.73 -9.73
CA ARG A 321 -5.02 17.55 -11.19
C ARG A 321 -4.01 16.47 -11.58
N TRP A 322 -2.85 16.45 -10.92
CA TRP A 322 -1.82 15.45 -11.14
C TRP A 322 -2.22 14.06 -10.64
N ARG A 323 -2.89 13.96 -9.49
CA ARG A 323 -3.30 12.70 -8.85
C ARG A 323 -4.54 12.08 -9.50
N VAL A 324 -5.37 12.87 -10.18
CA VAL A 324 -6.64 12.40 -10.73
C VAL A 324 -6.37 11.17 -11.59
N LYS A 325 -6.94 10.04 -11.17
CA LYS A 325 -6.80 8.81 -11.94
C LYS A 325 -7.66 9.00 -13.17
N LEU A 326 -7.02 9.05 -14.34
CA LEU A 326 -7.75 8.84 -15.58
C LEU A 326 -8.50 7.51 -15.42
N SER A 327 -9.77 7.47 -15.82
CA SER A 327 -10.54 6.23 -15.74
C SER A 327 -9.76 5.07 -16.36
N ASN A 328 -10.00 3.85 -15.90
CA ASN A 328 -9.49 2.63 -16.54
C ASN A 328 -9.59 2.70 -18.08
N LYS A 329 -10.66 3.33 -18.59
CA LYS A 329 -10.77 3.76 -19.98
C LYS A 329 -9.84 4.96 -20.26
N GLY A 330 -8.77 4.69 -21.01
CA GLY A 330 -7.84 5.65 -21.60
C GLY A 330 -6.69 6.15 -20.74
N ASP A 331 -6.40 5.47 -19.62
CA ASP A 331 -5.06 5.54 -19.03
C ASP A 331 -4.15 4.53 -19.76
N PRO A 332 -3.15 4.98 -20.54
CA PRO A 332 -2.21 4.10 -21.22
C PRO A 332 -1.53 3.11 -20.29
N LYS A 333 -1.18 3.52 -19.07
CA LYS A 333 -0.46 2.67 -18.11
C LYS A 333 -1.39 1.58 -17.58
N PHE A 334 -2.66 1.88 -17.36
CA PHE A 334 -3.68 0.88 -17.01
C PHE A 334 -3.94 -0.09 -18.16
N LEU A 335 -4.21 0.43 -19.36
CA LEU A 335 -4.47 -0.39 -20.56
C LEU A 335 -3.29 -1.31 -20.85
N TYR A 336 -2.06 -0.79 -20.80
CA TYR A 336 -0.86 -1.58 -20.96
C TYR A 336 -0.73 -2.67 -19.89
N LYS A 337 -1.04 -2.37 -18.63
CA LYS A 337 -1.05 -3.38 -17.54
C LYS A 337 -2.10 -4.47 -17.76
N GLU A 338 -3.30 -4.12 -18.26
CA GLU A 338 -4.33 -5.13 -18.58
C GLU A 338 -3.94 -5.96 -19.81
N ILE A 339 -3.38 -5.35 -20.87
CA ILE A 339 -2.81 -6.07 -22.02
C ILE A 339 -1.70 -7.03 -21.53
N LEU A 340 -0.78 -6.56 -20.68
CA LEU A 340 0.25 -7.39 -20.04
C LEU A 340 -0.35 -8.55 -19.22
N ARG A 341 -1.47 -8.30 -18.53
CA ARG A 341 -2.15 -9.33 -17.74
C ARG A 341 -2.78 -10.41 -18.64
N GLU A 342 -3.42 -10.00 -19.73
CA GLU A 342 -4.15 -10.88 -20.65
C GLU A 342 -3.21 -11.62 -21.62
N GLU A 343 -2.18 -10.95 -22.17
CA GLU A 343 -1.20 -11.55 -23.11
C GLU A 343 0.00 -12.19 -22.43
N GLY A 344 0.39 -11.68 -21.27
CA GLY A 344 1.64 -12.00 -20.59
C GLY A 344 2.81 -11.15 -21.09
N GLU A 345 3.71 -10.82 -20.17
CA GLU A 345 4.92 -10.02 -20.44
C GLU A 345 5.74 -10.56 -21.61
N ASP A 346 5.85 -11.89 -21.76
CA ASP A 346 6.65 -12.54 -22.80
C ASP A 346 6.09 -12.36 -24.22
N ARG A 347 4.76 -12.33 -24.41
CA ARG A 347 4.13 -12.25 -25.74
C ARG A 347 4.23 -10.84 -26.31
N ILE A 348 4.08 -9.84 -25.45
CA ILE A 348 4.26 -8.43 -25.80
C ILE A 348 5.71 -8.21 -26.23
N LEU A 349 6.69 -8.64 -25.44
CA LEU A 349 8.11 -8.50 -25.77
C LEU A 349 8.50 -9.15 -27.11
N ALA A 350 7.90 -10.29 -27.45
CA ALA A 350 8.07 -10.94 -28.75
C ALA A 350 7.47 -10.13 -29.92
N GLN A 351 6.38 -9.39 -29.71
CA GLN A 351 5.74 -8.55 -30.74
C GLN A 351 6.45 -7.21 -30.94
N ILE A 352 6.99 -6.58 -29.88
CA ILE A 352 7.72 -5.31 -29.99
C ILE A 352 9.20 -5.48 -30.40
N GLY A 353 9.69 -6.71 -30.56
CA GLY A 353 11.09 -6.98 -30.93
C GLY A 353 12.11 -6.56 -29.86
N GLY A 354 11.66 -6.44 -28.61
CA GLY A 354 12.50 -6.02 -27.49
C GLY A 354 13.42 -7.13 -27.02
N VAL A 355 14.73 -6.86 -26.98
CA VAL A 355 15.69 -7.68 -26.24
C VAL A 355 15.61 -7.27 -24.78
N TRP A 356 15.52 -8.22 -23.86
CA TRP A 356 15.62 -7.96 -22.43
C TRP A 356 16.95 -7.25 -22.12
N GLU A 357 16.94 -6.05 -21.53
CA GLU A 357 18.16 -5.42 -20.99
C GLU A 357 18.58 -6.03 -19.66
N GLU A 358 17.66 -6.63 -18.91
CA GLU A 358 17.96 -7.44 -17.73
C GLU A 358 17.71 -8.92 -18.04
N GLU A 359 18.73 -9.78 -17.88
CA GLU A 359 18.56 -11.23 -17.88
C GLU A 359 17.45 -11.57 -16.86
N LEU A 360 16.23 -11.87 -17.33
CA LEU A 360 15.23 -12.62 -16.57
C LEU A 360 15.99 -13.68 -15.77
N PRO A 361 15.81 -13.81 -14.44
CA PRO A 361 16.67 -14.65 -13.61
C PRO A 361 16.82 -16.00 -14.27
N ARG A 362 17.98 -16.21 -14.91
CA ARG A 362 18.24 -17.29 -15.87
C ARG A 362 17.93 -18.66 -15.27
N ILE A 363 18.11 -18.72 -13.95
CA ILE A 363 17.74 -19.78 -13.02
C ILE A 363 16.27 -20.20 -13.12
N ARG A 364 15.29 -19.29 -13.25
CA ARG A 364 13.86 -19.68 -13.36
C ARG A 364 13.54 -20.35 -14.69
N ARG A 365 14.13 -19.89 -15.80
CA ARG A 365 13.89 -20.46 -17.13
C ARG A 365 14.55 -21.82 -17.28
N GLU A 366 15.82 -21.94 -16.91
CA GLU A 366 16.56 -23.21 -16.96
C GLU A 366 15.99 -24.27 -16.00
N VAL A 367 15.49 -23.88 -14.81
CA VAL A 367 14.85 -24.81 -13.88
C VAL A 367 13.47 -25.27 -14.37
N LEU A 368 12.68 -24.40 -15.01
CA LEU A 368 11.36 -24.78 -15.51
C LEU A 368 11.47 -25.63 -16.80
N GLU A 369 12.31 -25.22 -17.74
CA GLU A 369 12.58 -25.97 -18.97
C GLU A 369 13.30 -27.29 -18.67
N GLY A 370 14.24 -27.31 -17.71
CA GLY A 370 14.95 -28.51 -17.27
C GLY A 370 14.08 -29.55 -16.56
N ASN A 371 12.94 -29.15 -16.00
CA ASN A 371 11.97 -30.05 -15.37
C ASN A 371 10.84 -30.49 -16.32
N GLY A 372 10.91 -30.12 -17.61
CA GLY A 372 9.83 -30.40 -18.57
C GLY A 372 8.51 -29.71 -18.23
N VAL A 373 8.54 -28.71 -17.35
CA VAL A 373 7.37 -27.91 -17.00
C VAL A 373 7.34 -26.73 -17.97
N PRO A 374 6.41 -26.70 -18.95
CA PRO A 374 6.33 -25.57 -19.88
C PRO A 374 6.20 -24.26 -19.08
N PHE A 375 7.07 -23.30 -19.43
CA PHE A 375 7.17 -21.97 -18.82
C PHE A 375 5.78 -21.30 -18.72
N PRO A 376 5.50 -20.56 -17.64
CA PRO A 376 4.22 -20.76 -17.01
C PRO A 376 3.08 -19.92 -17.61
N ARG A 377 1.99 -20.64 -17.82
CA ARG A 377 0.67 -20.28 -18.34
C ARG A 377 -0.14 -19.39 -17.38
N TRP A 378 0.44 -18.31 -16.85
CA TRP A 378 -0.25 -17.47 -15.84
C TRP A 378 -1.19 -16.42 -16.44
N THR A 379 -1.21 -16.26 -17.76
CA THR A 379 -2.16 -15.35 -18.40
C THR A 379 -3.51 -16.04 -18.52
N PRO A 380 -4.64 -15.31 -18.41
CA PRO A 380 -5.97 -15.88 -18.61
C PRO A 380 -6.08 -16.66 -19.94
N ILE A 381 -5.58 -16.09 -21.04
CA ILE A 381 -5.57 -16.72 -22.37
C ILE A 381 -4.72 -17.99 -22.38
N GLY A 382 -3.48 -17.95 -21.87
CA GLY A 382 -2.57 -19.10 -21.85
C GLY A 382 -3.09 -20.25 -20.97
N ARG A 383 -3.77 -19.91 -19.86
CA ARG A 383 -4.46 -20.87 -19.00
C ARG A 383 -5.66 -21.50 -19.71
N LEU A 384 -6.48 -20.72 -20.43
CA LEU A 384 -7.62 -21.24 -21.18
C LEU A 384 -7.20 -22.16 -22.32
N GLN A 385 -6.18 -21.78 -23.09
CA GLN A 385 -5.60 -22.64 -24.14
C GLN A 385 -5.08 -23.97 -23.58
N THR A 386 -4.53 -23.95 -22.36
CA THR A 386 -4.11 -25.15 -21.65
C THR A 386 -5.29 -26.04 -21.28
N LEU A 387 -6.32 -25.46 -20.66
CA LEU A 387 -7.52 -26.18 -20.26
C LEU A 387 -8.25 -26.79 -21.46
N ILE A 388 -8.20 -26.12 -22.62
CA ILE A 388 -8.69 -26.65 -23.90
C ILE A 388 -7.92 -27.92 -24.30
N ARG A 389 -6.58 -27.89 -24.31
CA ARG A 389 -5.76 -29.07 -24.66
C ARG A 389 -5.95 -30.22 -23.69
N GLU A 390 -6.07 -29.91 -22.39
CA GLU A 390 -6.33 -30.91 -21.36
C GLU A 390 -7.72 -31.54 -21.53
N ALA A 391 -8.75 -30.74 -21.84
CA ALA A 391 -10.08 -31.24 -22.14
C ALA A 391 -10.10 -32.08 -23.42
N GLU A 392 -9.36 -31.69 -24.46
CA GLU A 392 -9.19 -32.49 -25.69
C GLU A 392 -8.50 -33.84 -25.41
N ALA A 393 -7.48 -33.85 -24.56
CA ALA A 393 -6.80 -35.08 -24.16
C ALA A 393 -7.70 -36.00 -23.32
N ARG A 394 -8.46 -35.46 -22.36
CA ARG A 394 -9.42 -36.24 -21.57
C ARG A 394 -10.54 -36.80 -22.45
N LEU A 395 -11.06 -35.98 -23.38
CA LEU A 395 -12.07 -36.42 -24.34
C LEU A 395 -11.62 -37.61 -25.21
N LEU A 396 -10.34 -37.67 -25.57
CA LEU A 396 -9.77 -38.81 -26.32
C LEU A 396 -9.59 -40.07 -25.45
N ALA A 397 -9.39 -39.90 -24.14
CA ALA A 397 -9.22 -40.98 -23.18
C ALA A 397 -10.54 -41.48 -22.60
N ALA A 398 -11.61 -40.69 -22.71
CA ALA A 398 -12.91 -40.96 -22.10
C ALA A 398 -13.55 -42.23 -22.67
N THR A 399 -14.05 -43.08 -21.77
CA THR A 399 -14.56 -44.41 -22.14
C THR A 399 -16.06 -44.57 -21.95
N ASP A 400 -16.67 -43.84 -21.03
CA ASP A 400 -18.10 -43.85 -20.81
C ASP A 400 -18.79 -42.62 -21.42
N VAL A 401 -20.09 -42.75 -21.67
CA VAL A 401 -20.87 -41.72 -22.37
C VAL A 401 -20.93 -40.42 -21.57
N ASP A 402 -21.00 -40.48 -20.23
CA ASP A 402 -21.09 -39.28 -19.41
C ASP A 402 -19.76 -38.53 -19.38
N GLU A 403 -18.63 -39.23 -19.21
CA GLU A 403 -17.29 -38.66 -19.28
C GLU A 403 -17.05 -37.95 -20.63
N ILE A 404 -17.41 -38.59 -21.75
CA ILE A 404 -17.30 -38.00 -23.09
C ILE A 404 -18.10 -36.70 -23.18
N TRP A 405 -19.34 -36.66 -22.71
CA TRP A 405 -20.17 -35.46 -22.80
C TRP A 405 -19.72 -34.37 -21.82
N ARG A 406 -19.23 -34.73 -20.64
CA ARG A 406 -18.67 -33.80 -19.67
C ARG A 406 -17.42 -33.10 -20.20
N ASP A 407 -16.52 -33.84 -20.82
CA ASP A 407 -15.32 -33.24 -21.42
C ASP A 407 -15.66 -32.41 -22.66
N LYS A 408 -16.66 -32.81 -23.47
CA LYS A 408 -17.20 -31.95 -24.53
C LYS A 408 -17.75 -30.63 -23.99
N TRP A 409 -18.46 -30.68 -22.87
CA TRP A 409 -18.97 -29.48 -22.20
C TRP A 409 -17.83 -28.58 -21.72
N SER A 410 -16.86 -29.16 -21.01
CA SER A 410 -15.67 -28.44 -20.54
C SER A 410 -14.91 -27.78 -21.69
N LEU A 411 -14.70 -28.51 -22.78
CA LEU A 411 -14.05 -28.00 -23.98
C LEU A 411 -14.82 -26.83 -24.60
N HIS A 412 -16.15 -26.95 -24.70
CA HIS A 412 -17.03 -25.90 -25.21
C HIS A 412 -16.94 -24.63 -24.34
N GLN A 413 -17.07 -24.77 -23.01
CA GLN A 413 -16.94 -23.64 -22.07
C GLN A 413 -15.59 -22.95 -22.15
N ASN A 414 -14.49 -23.70 -22.17
CA ASN A 414 -13.15 -23.12 -22.24
C ASN A 414 -12.89 -22.40 -23.58
N LYS A 415 -13.41 -22.93 -24.71
CA LYS A 415 -13.32 -22.27 -26.02
C LYS A 415 -14.09 -20.95 -26.06
N ARG A 416 -15.27 -20.91 -25.43
CA ARG A 416 -16.05 -19.69 -25.29
C ARG A 416 -15.31 -18.63 -24.46
N LEU A 417 -14.86 -18.99 -23.26
CA LEU A 417 -14.10 -18.09 -22.39
C LEU A 417 -12.80 -17.58 -23.06
N LEU A 418 -12.15 -18.41 -23.88
CA LEU A 418 -10.98 -18.00 -24.66
C LEU A 418 -11.36 -16.91 -25.68
N LYS A 419 -12.45 -17.12 -26.42
CA LYS A 419 -12.95 -16.13 -27.40
C LYS A 419 -13.30 -14.80 -26.73
N GLU A 420 -13.93 -14.83 -25.57
CA GLU A 420 -14.24 -13.63 -24.77
C GLU A 420 -12.96 -12.90 -24.32
N ALA A 421 -11.99 -13.63 -23.76
CA ALA A 421 -10.71 -13.06 -23.34
C ALA A 421 -9.93 -12.45 -24.52
N GLU A 422 -9.93 -13.11 -25.68
CA GLU A 422 -9.32 -12.58 -26.92
C GLU A 422 -10.05 -11.33 -27.43
N ALA A 423 -11.38 -11.27 -27.33
CA ALA A 423 -12.17 -10.10 -27.71
C ALA A 423 -11.85 -8.89 -26.80
N HIS A 424 -11.84 -9.08 -25.47
CA HIS A 424 -11.45 -8.03 -24.52
C HIS A 424 -10.02 -7.55 -24.74
N LEU A 425 -9.10 -8.47 -25.02
CA LEU A 425 -7.71 -8.11 -25.32
C LEU A 425 -7.62 -7.23 -26.58
N ASN A 426 -8.37 -7.57 -27.64
CA ASN A 426 -8.39 -6.75 -28.85
C ASN A 426 -8.99 -5.36 -28.57
N GLU A 427 -10.05 -5.27 -27.75
CA GLU A 427 -10.63 -3.99 -27.31
C GLU A 427 -9.59 -3.14 -26.55
N PHE A 428 -8.83 -3.74 -25.64
CA PHE A 428 -7.75 -3.02 -24.95
C PHE A 428 -6.64 -2.56 -25.88
N HIS A 429 -6.27 -3.36 -26.89
CA HIS A 429 -5.30 -2.94 -27.91
C HIS A 429 -5.83 -1.79 -28.75
N GLU A 430 -7.06 -1.86 -29.25
CA GLU A 430 -7.68 -0.79 -30.03
C GLU A 430 -7.77 0.51 -29.22
N GLU A 431 -8.15 0.43 -27.94
CA GLU A 431 -8.19 1.58 -27.05
C GLU A 431 -6.78 2.13 -26.77
N TYR A 432 -5.81 1.25 -26.50
CA TYR A 432 -4.42 1.65 -26.24
C TYR A 432 -3.81 2.32 -27.48
N GLU A 433 -4.01 1.78 -28.67
CA GLU A 433 -3.55 2.37 -29.94
C GLU A 433 -4.23 3.71 -30.24
N GLY A 434 -5.50 3.87 -29.87
CA GLY A 434 -6.22 5.13 -29.97
C GLY A 434 -5.64 6.23 -29.08
N VAL A 435 -5.20 5.89 -27.86
CA VAL A 435 -4.65 6.86 -26.91
C VAL A 435 -3.15 7.12 -27.15
N CYS A 436 -2.40 6.11 -27.61
CA CYS A 436 -0.95 6.16 -27.82
C CYS A 436 -0.57 6.36 -29.29
N VAL A 437 -0.79 7.56 -29.81
CA VAL A 437 -0.56 7.87 -31.24
C VAL A 437 0.93 8.05 -31.61
N GLU A 438 1.84 8.24 -30.64
CA GLU A 438 3.29 8.41 -30.92
C GLU A 438 4.10 7.10 -30.82
N GLN A 439 4.94 6.85 -31.85
CA GLN A 439 5.76 5.64 -32.07
C GLN A 439 6.79 5.27 -30.98
N ARG A 440 6.86 5.95 -29.83
CA ARG A 440 7.73 5.55 -28.72
C ARG A 440 6.98 4.64 -27.76
N ARG A 441 6.84 3.37 -28.15
CA ARG A 441 6.18 2.28 -27.41
C ARG A 441 6.96 1.73 -26.21
N LEU A 442 8.04 2.39 -25.78
CA LEU A 442 8.89 1.86 -24.72
C LEU A 442 8.23 2.14 -23.35
N HIS A 443 7.77 1.08 -22.70
CA HIS A 443 7.36 1.01 -21.28
C HIS A 443 6.01 1.60 -20.86
N GLY A 444 5.02 1.71 -21.77
CA GLY A 444 3.71 2.30 -21.42
C GLY A 444 3.77 3.81 -21.18
N ASP A 445 4.90 4.42 -21.53
CA ASP A 445 5.23 5.82 -21.29
C ASP A 445 4.76 6.66 -22.49
N CYS A 446 3.48 6.51 -22.83
CA CYS A 446 2.84 7.30 -23.87
C CYS A 446 2.82 8.76 -23.41
N ARG A 447 3.73 9.56 -23.96
CA ARG A 447 3.78 10.99 -23.71
C ARG A 447 2.40 11.59 -23.91
N VAL A 448 1.89 12.15 -22.80
CA VAL A 448 0.75 13.07 -22.67
C VAL A 448 0.04 13.31 -24.00
N GLY A 449 -0.80 12.34 -24.39
CA GLY A 449 -1.59 12.46 -25.59
C GLY A 449 -2.43 13.73 -25.53
N PRO A 450 -2.80 14.32 -26.68
CA PRO A 450 -3.68 15.49 -26.73
C PRO A 450 -5.00 15.29 -25.95
N GLU A 451 -5.45 14.03 -25.82
CA GLU A 451 -6.61 13.64 -25.03
C GLU A 451 -6.43 13.74 -23.50
N ARG A 452 -5.20 13.75 -22.96
CA ARG A 452 -4.98 13.80 -21.51
C ARG A 452 -5.67 15.01 -20.88
N ILE A 453 -5.61 16.18 -21.53
CA ILE A 453 -6.25 17.40 -21.02
C ILE A 453 -7.78 17.22 -20.94
N LEU A 454 -8.38 16.56 -21.95
CA LEU A 454 -9.81 16.30 -21.98
C LEU A 454 -10.21 15.31 -20.87
N ARG A 455 -9.43 14.22 -20.71
CA ARG A 455 -9.70 13.18 -19.71
C ARG A 455 -9.40 13.64 -18.29
N GLU A 456 -8.36 14.47 -18.08
CA GLU A 456 -8.07 15.12 -16.80
C GLU A 456 -9.27 15.96 -16.37
N PHE A 457 -9.78 16.82 -17.27
CA PHE A 457 -10.95 17.63 -16.98
C PHE A 457 -12.18 16.78 -16.64
N GLN A 458 -12.47 15.72 -17.41
CA GLN A 458 -13.58 14.81 -17.15
C GLN A 458 -13.44 14.07 -15.81
N ALA A 459 -12.23 13.63 -15.47
CA ALA A 459 -11.96 12.95 -14.19
C ALA A 459 -12.12 13.91 -13.00
N ILE A 460 -11.69 15.16 -13.12
CA ILE A 460 -11.86 16.17 -12.06
C ILE A 460 -13.33 16.56 -11.91
N GLU A 461 -14.08 16.68 -13.01
CA GLU A 461 -15.53 16.93 -12.98
C GLU A 461 -16.26 15.83 -12.18
N ARG A 462 -15.91 14.56 -12.43
CA ARG A 462 -16.42 13.40 -11.68
C ARG A 462 -16.04 13.44 -10.20
N ASP A 463 -14.77 13.70 -9.89
CA ASP A 463 -14.31 13.71 -8.49
C ASP A 463 -14.91 14.89 -7.71
N LEU A 464 -15.09 16.05 -8.36
CA LEU A 464 -15.76 17.23 -7.80
C LEU A 464 -17.21 16.91 -7.45
N GLU A 465 -17.99 16.32 -8.37
CA GLU A 465 -19.37 15.89 -8.11
C GLU A 465 -19.45 14.96 -6.89
N GLY A 466 -18.50 14.01 -6.78
CA GLY A 466 -18.40 13.11 -5.63
C GLY A 466 -18.08 13.81 -4.32
N ILE A 467 -17.19 14.81 -4.34
CA ILE A 467 -16.84 15.62 -3.16
C ILE A 467 -18.01 16.51 -2.75
N GLU A 468 -18.65 17.20 -3.69
CA GLU A 468 -19.81 18.05 -3.44
C GLU A 468 -20.93 17.29 -2.74
N ARG A 469 -21.25 16.08 -3.22
CA ARG A 469 -22.26 15.22 -2.59
C ARG A 469 -21.87 14.84 -1.16
N ARG A 470 -20.65 14.35 -0.94
CA ARG A 470 -20.18 13.96 0.41
C ARG A 470 -20.19 15.14 1.37
N THR A 471 -19.70 16.30 0.96
CA THR A 471 -19.73 17.52 1.78
C THR A 471 -21.16 17.95 2.10
N LYS A 472 -22.09 17.84 1.14
CA LYS A 472 -23.52 18.12 1.38
C LYS A 472 -24.13 17.14 2.40
N GLU A 473 -23.90 15.84 2.23
CA GLU A 473 -24.39 14.81 3.17
C GLU A 473 -23.83 15.03 4.58
N GLU A 474 -22.55 15.38 4.72
CA GLU A 474 -21.93 15.69 6.02
C GLU A 474 -22.54 16.96 6.65
N ARG A 475 -22.80 18.03 5.87
CA ARG A 475 -23.52 19.22 6.34
C ARG A 475 -24.92 18.87 6.86
N GLU A 476 -25.66 18.04 6.12
CA GLU A 476 -27.00 17.60 6.51
C GLU A 476 -26.97 16.72 7.76
N GLN A 477 -26.01 15.81 7.88
CA GLN A 477 -25.83 14.98 9.08
C GLN A 477 -25.51 15.83 10.30
N LEU A 478 -24.61 16.82 10.17
CA LEU A 478 -24.27 17.74 11.26
C LEU A 478 -25.47 18.59 11.69
N ALA A 479 -26.33 18.99 10.75
CA ALA A 479 -27.52 19.79 11.03
C ALA A 479 -28.67 18.99 11.66
N THR A 480 -28.78 17.69 11.35
CA THR A 480 -29.93 16.86 11.75
C THR A 480 -29.66 15.94 12.94
N ARG A 481 -28.41 15.52 13.16
CA ARG A 481 -28.06 14.58 14.22
C ARG A 481 -27.51 15.30 15.45
N SER A 482 -27.89 14.83 16.63
CA SER A 482 -27.30 15.28 17.89
C SER A 482 -26.03 14.48 18.18
N PHE A 483 -24.89 15.16 18.32
CA PHE A 483 -23.61 14.56 18.69
C PHE A 483 -23.24 14.93 20.14
N PRO A 484 -22.59 14.03 20.90
CA PRO A 484 -21.91 14.41 22.14
C PRO A 484 -20.88 15.52 21.87
N VAL A 485 -20.66 16.42 22.84
CA VAL A 485 -19.78 17.60 22.68
C VAL A 485 -18.39 17.23 22.12
N ALA A 486 -17.77 16.18 22.63
CA ALA A 486 -16.46 15.73 22.16
C ALA A 486 -16.47 15.22 20.70
N MET A 487 -17.58 14.62 20.24
CA MET A 487 -17.73 14.21 18.84
C MET A 487 -18.11 15.39 17.94
N LEU A 488 -18.83 16.38 18.46
CA LEU A 488 -19.25 17.55 17.69
C LEU A 488 -18.05 18.35 17.18
N GLU A 489 -17.04 18.56 18.02
CA GLU A 489 -15.81 19.24 17.63
C GLU A 489 -15.08 18.49 16.51
N LEU A 490 -14.91 17.17 16.66
CA LEU A 490 -14.29 16.33 15.63
C LEU A 490 -15.06 16.37 14.31
N GLN A 491 -16.39 16.25 14.35
CA GLN A 491 -17.24 16.34 13.14
C GLN A 491 -17.16 17.73 12.48
N THR A 492 -17.08 18.79 13.28
CA THR A 492 -16.90 20.16 12.78
C THR A 492 -15.56 20.32 12.07
N ASN A 493 -14.48 19.77 12.65
CA ASN A 493 -13.15 19.80 12.05
C ASN A 493 -13.10 18.98 10.74
N TRP A 494 -13.74 17.82 10.70
CA TRP A 494 -13.87 17.02 9.48
C TRP A 494 -14.64 17.74 8.38
N LEU A 495 -15.78 18.36 8.71
CA LEU A 495 -16.53 19.15 7.74
C LEU A 495 -15.69 20.32 7.22
N ALA A 496 -15.00 21.05 8.10
CA ALA A 496 -14.12 22.14 7.69
C ALA A 496 -12.98 21.66 6.76
N GLN A 497 -12.42 20.47 6.99
CA GLN A 497 -11.45 19.85 6.10
C GLN A 497 -12.07 19.51 4.74
N ARG A 498 -13.28 18.94 4.71
CA ARG A 498 -14.00 18.68 3.46
C ARG A 498 -14.34 19.93 2.68
N GLU A 499 -14.66 21.02 3.35
CA GLU A 499 -14.92 22.31 2.70
C GLU A 499 -13.65 22.90 2.08
N ARG A 500 -12.49 22.72 2.73
CA ARG A 500 -11.19 23.05 2.13
C ARG A 500 -10.90 22.18 0.91
N GLU A 501 -11.12 20.86 1.01
CA GLU A 501 -10.95 19.94 -0.11
C GLU A 501 -11.85 20.33 -1.29
N LEU A 502 -13.14 20.59 -1.06
CA LEU A 502 -14.08 21.07 -2.08
C LEU A 502 -13.61 22.35 -2.76
N LYS A 503 -13.05 23.31 -2.00
CA LYS A 503 -12.46 24.53 -2.55
C LYS A 503 -11.30 24.20 -3.51
N TRP A 504 -10.41 23.28 -3.13
CA TRP A 504 -9.28 22.87 -3.98
C TRP A 504 -9.74 22.13 -5.25
N TYR A 505 -10.74 21.24 -5.16
CA TYR A 505 -11.33 20.61 -6.34
C TYR A 505 -12.01 21.62 -7.26
N THR A 506 -12.67 22.64 -6.71
CA THR A 506 -13.26 23.73 -7.50
C THR A 506 -12.19 24.50 -8.27
N MET A 507 -11.06 24.82 -7.61
CA MET A 507 -9.92 25.46 -8.27
C MET A 507 -9.31 24.57 -9.37
N ALA A 508 -9.10 23.29 -9.08
CA ALA A 508 -8.61 22.31 -10.05
C ALA A 508 -9.55 22.19 -11.26
N TYR A 509 -10.86 22.16 -11.03
CA TYR A 509 -11.89 22.11 -12.07
C TYR A 509 -11.79 23.32 -13.00
N GLU A 510 -11.76 24.53 -12.46
CA GLU A 510 -11.67 25.75 -13.28
C GLU A 510 -10.38 25.80 -14.11
N GLN A 511 -9.26 25.34 -13.54
CA GLN A 511 -7.97 25.27 -14.24
C GLN A 511 -7.98 24.24 -15.38
N SER A 512 -8.45 23.02 -15.10
CA SER A 512 -8.55 21.97 -16.12
C SER A 512 -9.59 22.30 -17.18
N LYS A 513 -10.67 22.99 -16.82
CA LYS A 513 -11.66 23.53 -17.77
C LYS A 513 -11.04 24.55 -18.71
N ALA A 514 -10.28 25.51 -18.17
CA ALA A 514 -9.57 26.50 -18.97
C ALA A 514 -8.54 25.85 -19.91
N ALA A 515 -7.80 24.84 -19.43
CA ALA A 515 -6.86 24.07 -20.23
C ALA A 515 -7.57 23.31 -21.36
N MET A 516 -8.69 22.67 -21.07
CA MET A 516 -9.53 21.95 -22.03
C MET A 516 -10.08 22.89 -23.11
N VAL A 517 -10.65 24.04 -22.74
CA VAL A 517 -11.18 25.02 -23.70
C VAL A 517 -10.08 25.50 -24.65
N LYS A 518 -8.94 25.92 -24.10
CA LYS A 518 -7.78 26.36 -24.91
C LYS A 518 -7.27 25.25 -25.84
N TYR A 519 -7.31 24.01 -25.38
CA TYR A 519 -6.91 22.85 -26.17
C TYR A 519 -7.90 22.59 -27.33
N CYS A 520 -9.21 22.63 -27.08
CA CYS A 520 -10.26 22.48 -28.08
C CYS A 520 -10.22 23.61 -29.12
N GLU A 521 -10.05 24.86 -28.70
CA GLU A 521 -9.88 26.02 -29.60
C GLU A 521 -8.68 25.86 -30.53
N ARG A 522 -7.55 25.34 -30.01
CA ARG A 522 -6.32 25.16 -30.77
C ARG A 522 -6.39 24.00 -31.76
N THR A 523 -7.05 22.91 -31.40
CA THR A 523 -7.03 21.65 -32.17
C THR A 523 -8.29 21.42 -33.00
N GLY A 524 -9.36 22.15 -32.73
CA GLY A 524 -10.69 21.85 -33.27
C GLY A 524 -11.31 20.58 -32.68
N ALA A 525 -10.70 19.99 -31.65
CA ALA A 525 -11.27 18.87 -30.93
C ALA A 525 -12.55 19.28 -30.19
N ASN A 526 -13.51 18.36 -30.10
CA ASN A 526 -14.70 18.55 -29.27
C ASN A 526 -14.40 18.14 -27.82
N ARG A 527 -15.11 18.78 -26.87
CA ARG A 527 -15.17 18.29 -25.48
C ARG A 527 -15.66 16.84 -25.48
N LEU A 528 -15.10 16.01 -24.60
CA LEU A 528 -15.66 14.69 -24.33
C LEU A 528 -17.11 14.81 -23.85
N PRO A 529 -17.96 13.79 -24.07
CA PRO A 529 -19.30 13.76 -23.50
C PRO A 529 -19.26 14.05 -22.00
N GLU A 530 -20.24 14.80 -21.50
CA GLU A 530 -20.33 15.12 -20.07
C GLU A 530 -20.37 13.84 -19.24
N ASP A 531 -19.52 13.76 -18.22
CA ASP A 531 -19.42 12.62 -17.31
C ASP A 531 -20.05 12.97 -15.96
N ASN A 532 -21.36 13.16 -15.97
CA ASN A 532 -22.16 13.32 -14.76
C ASN A 532 -22.73 11.97 -14.30
N GLU A 533 -23.23 11.90 -13.06
CA GLU A 533 -23.77 10.67 -12.48
C GLU A 533 -24.88 10.04 -13.35
N ARG A 534 -25.70 10.89 -13.99
CA ARG A 534 -26.78 10.48 -14.89
C ARG A 534 -26.24 9.76 -16.13
N ASN A 535 -25.30 10.38 -16.84
CA ASN A 535 -24.72 9.80 -18.05
C ASN A 535 -23.97 8.50 -17.74
N ARG A 536 -23.29 8.42 -16.58
CA ARG A 536 -22.69 7.16 -16.11
C ARG A 536 -23.73 6.09 -15.84
N ALA A 537 -24.87 6.44 -15.23
CA ALA A 537 -25.94 5.49 -15.00
C ALA A 537 -26.56 4.99 -16.31
N ILE A 538 -26.67 5.86 -17.33
CA ILE A 538 -27.12 5.49 -18.67
C ILE A 538 -26.13 4.55 -19.36
N GLU A 539 -24.83 4.90 -19.38
CA GLU A 539 -23.79 4.06 -19.96
C GLU A 539 -23.73 2.70 -19.25
N TRP A 540 -23.78 2.70 -17.91
CA TRP A 540 -23.79 1.48 -17.12
C TRP A 540 -25.03 0.60 -17.39
N ASN A 541 -26.22 1.21 -17.49
CA ASN A 541 -27.45 0.49 -17.87
C ASN A 541 -27.35 -0.07 -19.29
N LYS A 542 -26.78 0.68 -20.24
CA LYS A 542 -26.55 0.23 -21.61
C LYS A 542 -25.61 -0.97 -21.65
N ASP A 543 -24.47 -0.89 -20.97
CA ASP A 543 -23.48 -1.97 -20.89
C ASP A 543 -24.08 -3.21 -20.21
N MET A 544 -24.87 -3.04 -19.15
CA MET A 544 -25.57 -4.14 -18.49
C MET A 544 -26.61 -4.79 -19.40
N ARG A 545 -27.38 -4.00 -20.16
CA ARG A 545 -28.35 -4.52 -21.14
C ARG A 545 -27.66 -5.29 -22.26
N GLN A 546 -26.51 -4.82 -22.73
CA GLN A 546 -25.70 -5.55 -23.70
C GLN A 546 -25.23 -6.89 -23.13
N LYS A 547 -24.66 -6.91 -21.91
CA LYS A 547 -24.25 -8.15 -21.23
C LYS A 547 -25.40 -9.11 -21.00
N ILE A 548 -26.59 -8.61 -20.66
CA ILE A 548 -27.81 -9.42 -20.58
C ILE A 548 -28.15 -10.03 -21.93
N ALA A 549 -28.03 -9.29 -23.03
CA ALA A 549 -28.31 -9.81 -24.38
C ALA A 549 -27.32 -10.92 -24.76
N GLU A 550 -26.02 -10.72 -24.51
CA GLU A 550 -24.96 -11.71 -24.72
C GLU A 550 -25.23 -12.98 -23.88
N GLN A 551 -25.52 -12.84 -22.59
CA GLN A 551 -25.84 -13.98 -21.72
C GLN A 551 -27.14 -14.70 -22.10
N LYS A 552 -28.10 -13.99 -22.71
CA LYS A 552 -29.32 -14.63 -23.25
C LYS A 552 -29.03 -15.45 -24.49
N GLU A 553 -28.11 -15.01 -25.35
CA GLU A 553 -27.64 -15.81 -26.49
C GLU A 553 -26.88 -17.05 -26.01
N ASP A 554 -25.98 -16.88 -25.03
CA ASP A 554 -25.29 -17.99 -24.37
C ASP A 554 -26.29 -19.01 -23.79
N LEU A 555 -27.33 -18.53 -23.09
CA LEU A 555 -28.34 -19.39 -22.50
C LEU A 555 -29.07 -20.23 -23.55
N LEU A 556 -29.33 -19.67 -24.73
CA LEU A 556 -29.92 -20.41 -25.85
C LEU A 556 -28.95 -21.47 -26.38
N GLU A 557 -27.66 -21.14 -26.52
CA GLU A 557 -26.63 -22.09 -26.91
C GLU A 557 -26.50 -23.24 -25.90
N MET A 558 -26.47 -22.95 -24.60
CA MET A 558 -26.38 -23.95 -23.54
C MET A 558 -27.61 -24.87 -23.51
N ARG A 559 -28.82 -24.33 -23.73
CA ARG A 559 -30.06 -25.12 -23.82
C ARG A 559 -30.07 -26.01 -25.08
N LEU A 560 -29.59 -25.49 -26.21
CA LEU A 560 -29.42 -26.27 -27.44
C LEU A 560 -28.40 -27.40 -27.21
N TRP A 561 -27.29 -27.10 -26.54
CA TRP A 561 -26.28 -28.08 -26.18
C TRP A 561 -26.86 -29.18 -25.28
N LEU A 562 -27.59 -28.81 -24.22
CA LEU A 562 -28.28 -29.74 -23.32
C LEU A 562 -29.27 -30.66 -24.04
N SER A 563 -29.94 -30.16 -25.08
CA SER A 563 -30.87 -30.96 -25.89
C SER A 563 -30.16 -32.07 -26.70
N GLY A 564 -28.88 -31.88 -27.02
CA GLY A 564 -28.04 -32.88 -27.70
C GLY A 564 -27.45 -33.93 -26.76
N VAL A 565 -27.51 -33.73 -25.43
CA VAL A 565 -26.92 -34.65 -24.46
C VAL A 565 -27.81 -35.91 -24.32
N PRO A 566 -27.27 -37.11 -24.56
CA PRO A 566 -28.02 -38.35 -24.48
C PRO A 566 -28.56 -38.60 -23.06
N ALA A 567 -29.64 -39.37 -22.97
CA ALA A 567 -30.25 -39.71 -21.68
C ALA A 567 -29.31 -40.56 -20.80
N GLU A 568 -28.38 -41.27 -21.44
CA GLU A 568 -27.33 -42.10 -20.84
C GLU A 568 -26.22 -41.28 -20.14
N ALA A 569 -26.20 -39.95 -20.28
CA ALA A 569 -25.26 -39.04 -19.60
C ALA A 569 -25.96 -38.14 -18.55
N PRO A 570 -26.54 -38.71 -17.48
CA PRO A 570 -27.35 -37.96 -16.52
C PRO A 570 -26.55 -36.97 -15.67
N GLU A 571 -25.28 -37.26 -15.36
CA GLU A 571 -24.45 -36.35 -14.57
C GLU A 571 -24.08 -35.12 -15.39
N THR A 572 -23.75 -35.31 -16.67
CA THR A 572 -23.50 -34.19 -17.59
C THR A 572 -24.74 -33.33 -17.78
N ARG A 573 -25.92 -33.93 -17.94
CA ARG A 573 -27.19 -33.18 -18.00
C ARG A 573 -27.39 -32.32 -16.75
N CYS A 574 -27.09 -32.87 -15.56
CA CYS A 574 -27.17 -32.14 -14.29
C CYS A 574 -26.18 -30.97 -14.22
N VAL A 575 -24.93 -31.18 -14.66
CA VAL A 575 -23.91 -30.12 -14.70
C VAL A 575 -24.33 -28.97 -15.61
N VAL A 576 -24.83 -29.27 -16.81
CA VAL A 576 -25.27 -28.22 -17.76
C VAL A 576 -26.54 -27.52 -17.28
N ASP A 577 -27.51 -28.26 -16.73
CA ASP A 577 -28.72 -27.66 -16.13
C ASP A 577 -28.39 -26.72 -14.96
N THR A 578 -27.38 -27.08 -14.15
CA THR A 578 -26.89 -26.21 -13.07
C THR A 578 -26.27 -24.93 -13.63
N ALA A 579 -25.41 -25.04 -14.64
CA ALA A 579 -24.79 -23.88 -15.28
C ALA A 579 -25.84 -22.96 -15.94
N ILE A 580 -26.89 -23.52 -16.57
CA ILE A 580 -28.03 -22.77 -17.12
C ILE A 580 -28.70 -21.95 -16.02
N LYS A 581 -29.00 -22.55 -14.87
CA LYS A 581 -29.63 -21.85 -13.73
C LYS A 581 -28.75 -20.74 -13.15
N GLU A 582 -27.43 -20.93 -13.13
CA GLU A 582 -26.48 -19.90 -12.71
C GLU A 582 -26.51 -18.69 -13.65
N VAL A 583 -26.52 -18.91 -14.97
CA VAL A 583 -26.64 -17.84 -15.97
C VAL A 583 -28.00 -17.13 -15.86
N GLU A 584 -29.11 -17.86 -15.70
CA GLU A 584 -30.44 -17.27 -15.49
C GLU A 584 -30.50 -16.36 -14.26
N SER A 585 -29.92 -16.82 -13.14
CA SER A 585 -29.81 -16.03 -11.91
C SER A 585 -28.96 -14.78 -12.10
N GLY A 586 -27.85 -14.89 -12.85
CA GLY A 586 -27.00 -13.76 -13.22
C GLY A 586 -27.75 -12.69 -14.03
N ILE A 587 -28.50 -13.11 -15.06
CA ILE A 587 -29.36 -12.24 -15.88
C ILE A 587 -30.38 -11.52 -15.00
N GLN A 588 -31.13 -12.26 -14.17
CA GLN A 588 -32.15 -11.70 -13.30
C GLN A 588 -31.56 -10.66 -12.33
N SER A 589 -30.40 -10.96 -11.76
CA SER A 589 -29.67 -10.03 -10.88
C SER A 589 -29.27 -8.74 -11.59
N MET A 590 -28.80 -8.81 -12.84
CA MET A 590 -28.49 -7.62 -13.64
C MET A 590 -29.75 -6.81 -13.98
N GLU A 591 -30.83 -7.47 -14.39
CA GLU A 591 -32.13 -6.83 -14.67
C GLU A 591 -32.68 -6.11 -13.42
N ASP A 592 -32.61 -6.74 -12.24
CA ASP A 592 -33.02 -6.14 -10.97
C ASP A 592 -32.14 -4.95 -10.57
N ARG A 593 -30.86 -4.91 -10.95
CA ARG A 593 -29.99 -3.75 -10.69
C ARG A 593 -30.30 -2.59 -11.65
N ILE A 594 -30.57 -2.86 -12.92
CA ILE A 594 -31.05 -1.85 -13.88
C ILE A 594 -32.36 -1.25 -13.37
N ARG A 595 -33.32 -2.10 -13.01
CA ARG A 595 -34.64 -1.64 -12.50
C ARG A 595 -34.49 -0.73 -11.28
N ARG A 596 -33.68 -1.12 -10.28
CA ARG A 596 -33.44 -0.29 -9.09
C ARG A 596 -32.81 1.07 -9.42
N THR A 597 -31.93 1.10 -10.42
CA THR A 597 -31.29 2.34 -10.87
C THR A 597 -32.32 3.25 -11.54
N GLU A 598 -33.14 2.70 -12.45
CA GLU A 598 -34.23 3.43 -13.11
C GLU A 598 -35.30 3.92 -12.14
N GLU A 599 -35.67 3.10 -11.14
CA GLU A 599 -36.60 3.46 -10.06
C GLU A 599 -36.04 4.63 -9.24
N TRP A 600 -34.76 4.57 -8.83
CA TRP A 600 -34.12 5.64 -8.05
C TRP A 600 -34.17 6.99 -8.80
N TYR A 601 -33.82 7.01 -10.09
CA TYR A 601 -33.86 8.21 -10.93
C TYR A 601 -35.29 8.72 -11.16
N THR A 602 -36.26 7.81 -11.30
CA THR A 602 -37.69 8.15 -11.38
C THR A 602 -38.17 8.81 -10.09
N GLU A 603 -37.75 8.32 -8.92
CA GLU A 603 -38.09 8.90 -7.61
C GLU A 603 -37.47 10.29 -7.41
N GLN A 604 -36.30 10.56 -8.00
CA GLN A 604 -35.69 11.89 -8.03
C GLN A 604 -36.36 12.86 -9.03
N GLY A 605 -37.32 12.39 -9.83
CA GLY A 605 -38.00 13.20 -10.85
C GLY A 605 -37.22 13.38 -12.15
N ASP A 606 -36.19 12.55 -12.39
CA ASP A 606 -35.34 12.56 -13.58
C ASP A 606 -35.17 11.13 -14.13
N PRO A 607 -36.19 10.53 -14.78
CA PRO A 607 -36.12 9.16 -15.29
C PRO A 607 -35.01 9.01 -16.35
N LEU A 608 -34.31 7.86 -16.32
CA LEU A 608 -33.18 7.54 -17.20
C LEU A 608 -33.56 7.30 -18.67
#